data_AF-A0A017SWR7-F1
#
_entry.id   AF-A0A017SWR7-F1
#
_cell.length_a   1.000
_cell.length_b   1.000
_cell.length_c   1.000
_cell.angle_alpha   90.00
_cell.angle_beta   90.00
_cell.angle_gamma   90.00
#
_symmetry.space_group_name_H-M   'P 1'
#
loop_
_entity.id
_entity.type
_entity.pdbx_description
1 polymer ?
#
loop_
_entity_poly.entity_id
_entity_poly.type
_entity_poly.pdbx_seq_one_letter_code
_entity_poly.pdbx_strand_id
1 'polypeptide(L)'
;MLVRRLAETLVLGALLDELRRAVGEFDLLDHWQQGEFHHDVILRVKPGAVLPGAYLVVATNCNGGVKEVLCFADLPARGALWKYRCPDNPEFQGDLAPVLARAVTTHWFDPCELLRDDARSELREEFRERQSGGGWVARGCSAKSTS
;
A
#
# COMPACT_ATOMS: atom_id res chain seq x y z
N MET A 1 -20.32 1.73 -1.47
CA MET A 1 -19.35 1.37 -2.54
C MET A 1 -18.42 0.30 -2.00
N LEU A 2 -18.06 -0.72 -2.78
CA LEU A 2 -17.31 -1.89 -2.28
C LEU A 2 -15.97 -1.51 -1.65
N VAL A 3 -15.21 -0.57 -2.24
CA VAL A 3 -13.92 -0.09 -1.71
C VAL A 3 -13.99 0.33 -0.23
N ARG A 4 -15.08 1.01 0.16
CA ARG A 4 -15.30 1.41 1.56
C ARG A 4 -15.61 0.21 2.46
N ARG A 5 -16.46 -0.72 2.02
CA ARG A 5 -16.73 -1.96 2.78
C ARG A 5 -15.47 -2.79 3.00
N LEU A 6 -14.60 -2.86 1.98
CA LEU A 6 -13.31 -3.52 2.07
C LEU A 6 -12.41 -2.85 3.13
N ALA A 7 -12.32 -1.52 3.14
CA ALA A 7 -11.57 -0.80 4.15
C ALA A 7 -12.14 -1.01 5.58
N GLU A 8 -13.47 -1.08 5.71
CA GLU A 8 -14.19 -1.28 6.97
C GLU A 8 -14.01 -2.69 7.58
N THR A 9 -13.42 -3.65 6.87
CA THR A 9 -13.07 -4.96 7.48
C THR A 9 -11.89 -4.87 8.44
N LEU A 10 -11.11 -3.78 8.37
CA LEU A 10 -9.96 -3.42 9.23
C LEU A 10 -8.76 -4.39 9.23
N VAL A 11 -8.92 -5.62 8.75
CA VAL A 11 -7.86 -6.64 8.69
C VAL A 11 -7.83 -7.31 7.32
N LEU A 12 -6.62 -7.58 6.82
CA LEU A 12 -6.40 -8.07 5.46
C LEU A 12 -7.14 -9.38 5.18
N GLY A 13 -7.13 -10.34 6.10
CA GLY A 13 -7.84 -11.62 5.90
C GLY A 13 -9.33 -11.43 5.63
N ALA A 14 -10.02 -10.64 6.46
CA ALA A 14 -11.44 -10.35 6.29
C ALA A 14 -11.71 -9.52 5.02
N LEU A 15 -10.79 -8.62 4.64
CA LEU A 15 -10.85 -7.89 3.37
C LEU A 15 -10.83 -8.86 2.18
N LEU A 16 -9.90 -9.81 2.17
CA LEU A 16 -9.74 -10.77 1.07
C LEU A 16 -10.95 -11.71 0.97
N ASP A 17 -11.51 -12.13 2.10
CA ASP A 17 -12.75 -12.92 2.13
C ASP A 17 -13.94 -12.13 1.55
N GLU A 18 -14.11 -10.87 1.95
CA GLU A 18 -15.16 -9.99 1.43
C GLU A 18 -14.96 -9.70 -0.07
N LEU A 19 -13.72 -9.48 -0.49
CA LEU A 19 -13.39 -9.31 -1.90
C LEU A 19 -13.79 -10.56 -2.69
N ARG A 20 -13.39 -11.74 -2.21
CA ARG A 20 -13.72 -13.01 -2.86
C ARG A 20 -15.22 -13.23 -3.00
N ARG A 21 -15.99 -12.88 -1.96
CA ARG A 21 -17.46 -12.95 -1.99
C ARG A 21 -18.08 -11.98 -3.00
N ALA A 22 -17.53 -10.77 -3.11
CA ALA A 22 -18.10 -9.72 -3.94
C ALA A 22 -17.71 -9.80 -5.43
N VAL A 23 -16.50 -10.25 -5.75
CA VAL A 23 -15.97 -10.24 -7.13
C VAL A 23 -15.53 -11.61 -7.64
N GLY A 24 -15.50 -12.64 -6.79
CA GLY A 24 -15.01 -13.96 -7.15
C GLY A 24 -13.49 -14.05 -7.03
N GLU A 25 -12.81 -14.51 -8.08
CA GLU A 25 -11.36 -14.67 -8.07
C GLU A 25 -10.61 -13.35 -8.20
N PHE A 26 -9.42 -13.30 -7.61
CA PHE A 26 -8.48 -12.20 -7.74
C PHE A 26 -7.05 -12.75 -7.76
N ASP A 27 -6.14 -12.01 -8.39
CA ASP A 27 -4.72 -12.33 -8.39
C ASP A 27 -3.97 -11.43 -7.42
N LEU A 28 -3.09 -12.00 -6.60
CA LEU A 28 -2.07 -11.25 -5.88
C LEU A 28 -0.90 -10.99 -6.82
N LEU A 29 -0.71 -9.73 -7.23
CA LEU A 29 0.33 -9.36 -8.17
C LEU A 29 1.65 -9.09 -7.48
N ASP A 30 1.62 -8.35 -6.38
CA ASP A 30 2.81 -7.90 -5.69
C ASP A 30 2.53 -7.52 -4.23
N HIS A 31 3.60 -7.40 -3.47
CA HIS A 31 3.62 -6.95 -2.09
C HIS A 31 4.77 -5.94 -1.92
N TRP A 32 4.43 -4.65 -1.92
CA TRP A 32 5.42 -3.60 -1.74
C TRP A 32 5.56 -3.26 -0.27
N GLN A 33 6.78 -3.32 0.23
CA GLN A 33 7.12 -2.85 1.57
C GLN A 33 7.84 -1.51 1.50
N GLN A 34 7.41 -0.55 2.31
CA GLN A 34 8.12 0.72 2.55
C GLN A 34 8.38 0.89 4.05
N GLY A 35 9.65 0.86 4.43
CA GLY A 35 10.08 0.78 5.82
C GLY A 35 9.61 -0.50 6.52
N GLU A 36 9.66 -0.51 7.85
CA GLU A 36 9.24 -1.65 8.68
C GLU A 36 7.73 -1.83 8.76
N PHE A 37 6.97 -0.75 8.60
CA PHE A 37 5.58 -0.71 9.07
C PHE A 37 4.54 -0.56 7.98
N HIS A 38 4.91 -0.19 6.75
CA HIS A 38 3.94 0.01 5.67
C HIS A 38 4.07 -1.08 4.61
N HIS A 39 2.93 -1.66 4.27
CA HIS A 39 2.82 -2.61 3.17
C HIS A 39 1.69 -2.19 2.23
N ASP A 40 1.91 -2.33 0.94
CA ASP A 40 0.87 -2.26 -0.09
C ASP A 40 0.71 -3.66 -0.70
N VAL A 41 -0.49 -4.22 -0.59
CA VAL A 41 -0.86 -5.48 -1.25
C VAL A 41 -1.57 -5.13 -2.56
N ILE A 42 -1.02 -5.61 -3.67
CA ILE A 42 -1.47 -5.27 -5.02
C ILE A 42 -2.31 -6.41 -5.57
N LEU A 43 -3.59 -6.14 -5.80
CA LEU A 43 -4.54 -7.15 -6.27
C LEU A 43 -5.07 -6.79 -7.65
N ARG A 44 -5.18 -7.78 -8.53
CA ARG A 44 -5.94 -7.69 -9.78
C ARG A 44 -7.27 -8.38 -9.62
N VAL A 45 -8.33 -7.70 -10.04
CA VAL A 45 -9.70 -8.17 -9.99
C VAL A 45 -10.34 -8.00 -11.38
N LYS A 46 -11.37 -8.78 -11.67
CA LYS A 46 -12.18 -8.51 -12.86
C LYS A 46 -13.02 -7.23 -12.62
N PRO A 47 -12.86 -6.17 -13.44
CA PRO A 47 -13.68 -4.98 -13.29
C PRO A 47 -15.15 -5.30 -13.59
N GLY A 48 -16.07 -4.56 -12.98
CA GLY A 48 -17.50 -4.82 -13.13
C GLY A 48 -18.37 -3.83 -12.36
N ALA A 49 -19.66 -4.13 -12.23
CA ALA A 49 -20.63 -3.20 -11.62
C ALA A 49 -20.30 -2.79 -10.16
N VAL A 50 -19.48 -3.57 -9.45
CA VAL A 50 -19.16 -3.36 -8.03
C VAL A 50 -17.83 -2.66 -7.76
N LEU A 51 -16.89 -2.67 -8.72
CA LEU A 51 -15.59 -1.98 -8.65
C LEU A 51 -15.32 -1.20 -9.93
N PRO A 52 -14.96 0.09 -9.84
CA PRO A 52 -14.76 0.93 -11.01
C PRO A 52 -13.48 0.60 -11.80
N GLY A 53 -12.56 -0.17 -11.23
CA GLY A 53 -11.26 -0.49 -11.83
C GLY A 53 -10.82 -1.94 -11.59
N ALA A 54 -9.77 -2.35 -12.30
CA ALA A 54 -9.24 -3.71 -12.29
C ALA A 54 -8.15 -3.94 -11.23
N TYR A 55 -7.65 -2.88 -10.59
CA TYR A 55 -6.55 -2.96 -9.63
C TYR A 55 -6.94 -2.37 -8.29
N LEU A 56 -6.59 -3.07 -7.22
CA LEU A 56 -6.68 -2.58 -5.85
C LEU A 56 -5.29 -2.49 -5.24
N VAL A 57 -5.05 -1.38 -4.55
CA VAL A 57 -3.92 -1.24 -3.63
C VAL A 57 -4.47 -1.20 -2.22
N VAL A 58 -4.11 -2.20 -1.42
CA VAL A 58 -4.52 -2.29 -0.01
C VAL A 58 -3.31 -1.96 0.86
N ALA A 59 -3.32 -0.76 1.44
CA ALA A 59 -2.30 -0.37 2.40
C ALA A 59 -2.59 -1.00 3.75
N THR A 60 -1.60 -1.65 4.35
CA THR A 60 -1.68 -2.26 5.68
C THR A 60 -0.48 -1.88 6.54
N ASN A 61 -0.63 -2.03 7.85
CA ASN A 61 0.54 -2.13 8.72
C ASN A 61 1.19 -3.53 8.64
N CYS A 62 2.29 -3.73 9.38
CA CYS A 62 3.02 -5.02 9.44
C CYS A 62 2.19 -6.22 9.92
N ASN A 63 1.11 -5.99 10.69
CA ASN A 63 0.23 -7.05 11.18
C ASN A 63 -1.02 -7.25 10.28
N GLY A 64 -1.05 -6.66 9.08
CA GLY A 64 -2.16 -6.77 8.14
C GLY A 64 -3.38 -5.91 8.49
N GLY A 65 -3.26 -4.96 9.41
CA GLY A 65 -4.31 -3.99 9.72
C GLY A 65 -4.47 -2.97 8.59
N VAL A 66 -5.64 -2.95 7.96
CA VAL A 66 -5.94 -2.12 6.78
C VAL A 66 -6.00 -0.64 7.14
N LYS A 67 -5.31 0.17 6.34
CA LYS A 67 -5.19 1.64 6.50
C LYS A 67 -5.91 2.37 5.39
N GLU A 68 -5.75 1.90 4.17
CA GLU A 68 -6.29 2.52 2.97
C GLU A 68 -6.56 1.46 1.91
N VAL A 69 -7.61 1.67 1.12
CA VAL A 69 -7.89 0.90 -0.09
C VAL A 69 -8.08 1.89 -1.24
N LEU A 70 -7.29 1.73 -2.30
CA LEU A 70 -7.35 2.50 -3.54
C LEU A 70 -7.77 1.58 -4.68
N CYS A 71 -8.50 2.13 -5.65
CA CYS A 71 -8.91 1.42 -6.87
C CYS A 71 -8.50 2.20 -8.11
N PHE A 72 -7.91 1.49 -9.08
CA PHE A 72 -7.37 2.05 -10.32
C PHE A 72 -7.85 1.27 -11.55
N ALA A 73 -7.94 1.95 -12.70
CA ALA A 73 -8.15 1.31 -13.99
C ALA A 73 -6.92 0.49 -14.40
N ASP A 74 -5.73 1.07 -14.23
CA ASP A 74 -4.42 0.52 -14.59
C ASP A 74 -3.57 0.30 -13.33
N LEU A 75 -2.60 -0.61 -13.42
CA LEU A 75 -1.65 -0.86 -12.33
C LEU A 75 -0.82 0.41 -12.07
N PRO A 76 -0.92 1.05 -10.89
CA PRO A 76 -0.09 2.21 -10.60
C PRO A 76 1.39 1.80 -10.47
N ALA A 77 2.29 2.68 -10.89
CA ALA A 77 3.71 2.52 -10.55
C ALA A 77 3.93 2.81 -9.05
N ARG A 78 4.79 2.01 -8.40
CA ARG A 78 5.11 2.17 -6.97
C ARG A 78 5.62 3.57 -6.65
N GLY A 79 6.56 4.09 -7.44
CA GLY A 79 7.12 5.43 -7.26
C GLY A 79 6.05 6.54 -7.35
N ALA A 80 5.14 6.43 -8.33
CA ALA A 80 4.07 7.40 -8.52
C ALA A 80 3.06 7.40 -7.37
N LEU A 81 2.74 6.22 -6.83
CA LEU A 81 1.87 6.09 -5.65
C LEU A 81 2.49 6.75 -4.42
N TRP A 82 3.79 6.53 -4.19
CA TRP A 82 4.48 7.17 -3.09
C TRP A 82 4.69 8.67 -3.31
N LYS A 83 4.87 9.13 -4.55
CA LYS A 83 4.88 10.56 -4.88
C LYS A 83 3.53 11.22 -4.58
N TYR A 84 2.42 10.54 -4.87
CA TYR A 84 1.09 11.02 -4.51
C TYR A 84 0.87 11.08 -2.99
N ARG A 85 1.36 10.10 -2.23
CA ARG A 85 1.25 10.09 -0.75
C ARG A 85 2.16 11.13 -0.09
N CYS A 86 3.40 11.23 -0.55
CA CYS A 86 4.45 12.08 -0.01
C CYS A 86 5.03 12.98 -1.11
N PRO A 87 4.31 14.04 -1.50
CA PRO A 87 4.67 14.89 -2.64
C PRO A 87 6.01 15.61 -2.46
N ASP A 88 6.43 15.88 -1.22
CA ASP A 88 7.65 16.61 -0.94
C ASP A 88 8.91 15.73 -0.85
N ASN A 89 8.76 14.41 -0.89
CA ASN A 89 9.90 13.51 -0.90
C ASN A 89 10.50 13.46 -2.33
N PRO A 90 11.77 13.89 -2.52
CA PRO A 90 12.39 14.00 -3.84
C PRO A 90 12.76 12.66 -4.47
N GLU A 91 12.83 11.58 -3.68
CA GLU A 91 13.18 10.24 -4.18
C GLU A 91 12.01 9.57 -4.93
N PHE A 92 10.77 9.98 -4.67
CA PHE A 92 9.62 9.47 -5.40
C PHE A 92 9.31 10.31 -6.63
N GLN A 93 9.02 9.62 -7.73
CA GLN A 93 8.76 10.22 -9.03
C GLN A 93 7.63 9.47 -9.76
N GLY A 94 7.09 10.13 -10.79
CA GLY A 94 6.05 9.57 -11.67
C GLY A 94 4.67 10.16 -11.40
N ASP A 95 3.81 10.04 -12.42
CA ASP A 95 2.43 10.51 -12.38
C ASP A 95 1.49 9.36 -12.03
N LEU A 96 0.69 9.55 -10.98
CA LEU A 96 -0.23 8.53 -10.51
C LEU A 96 -1.42 8.40 -11.47
N ALA A 97 -1.74 7.17 -11.87
CA ALA A 97 -2.97 6.87 -12.60
C ALA A 97 -4.21 7.38 -11.82
N PRO A 98 -5.30 7.80 -12.49
CA PRO A 98 -6.48 8.31 -11.80
C PRO A 98 -7.01 7.35 -10.73
N VAL A 99 -7.13 7.85 -9.50
CA VAL A 99 -7.74 7.12 -8.39
C VAL A 99 -9.25 7.11 -8.61
N LEU A 100 -9.79 5.94 -8.99
CA LEU A 100 -11.22 5.79 -9.29
C LEU A 100 -12.08 5.70 -8.04
N ALA A 101 -11.52 5.14 -6.96
CA ALA A 101 -12.13 5.14 -5.65
C ALA A 101 -11.06 5.02 -4.57
N ARG A 102 -11.33 5.62 -3.41
CA ARG A 102 -10.46 5.61 -2.23
C ARG A 102 -11.30 5.47 -0.97
N ALA A 103 -10.82 4.68 -0.02
CA ALA A 103 -11.32 4.67 1.35
C ALA A 103 -10.15 4.56 2.32
N VAL A 104 -10.18 5.36 3.38
CA VAL A 104 -9.22 5.31 4.50
C VAL A 104 -9.95 4.82 5.75
N THR A 105 -9.24 4.12 6.63
CA THR A 105 -9.82 3.61 7.88
C THR A 105 -9.61 4.59 9.03
N THR A 106 -10.31 4.39 10.14
CA THR A 106 -10.09 5.16 11.39
C THR A 106 -8.66 5.01 11.95
N HIS A 107 -7.94 3.95 11.55
CA HIS A 107 -6.57 3.69 11.98
C HIS A 107 -5.53 4.16 10.95
N TRP A 108 -5.95 4.90 9.92
CA TRP A 108 -5.07 5.52 8.96
C TRP A 108 -4.09 6.47 9.66
N PHE A 109 -2.86 6.54 9.15
CA PHE A 109 -1.81 7.43 9.61
C PHE A 109 -1.15 8.07 8.38
N ASP A 110 -0.47 9.19 8.57
CA ASP A 110 0.27 9.86 7.49
C ASP A 110 1.49 9.00 7.07
N PRO A 111 1.51 8.44 5.84
CA PRO A 111 2.62 7.61 5.38
C PRO A 111 3.97 8.32 5.41
N CYS A 112 4.00 9.65 5.32
CA CYS A 112 5.23 10.43 5.28
C CYS A 112 5.95 10.46 6.62
N GLU A 113 5.22 10.30 7.73
CA GLU A 113 5.83 10.18 9.07
C GLU A 113 6.75 8.96 9.18
N LEU A 114 6.46 7.89 8.43
CA LEU A 114 7.29 6.68 8.40
C LEU A 114 8.61 6.86 7.65
N LEU A 115 8.72 7.91 6.84
CA LEU A 115 9.86 8.11 5.93
C LEU A 115 10.88 9.10 6.48
N ARG A 116 10.52 9.80 7.55
CA ARG A 116 11.34 10.84 8.18
C ARG A 116 12.65 10.29 8.72
N ASP A 117 13.57 11.22 8.95
CA ASP A 117 14.88 10.82 9.45
C ASP A 117 14.83 10.21 10.85
N ASP A 118 13.94 10.76 11.67
CA ASP A 118 13.61 10.37 13.04
C ASP A 118 12.47 9.34 13.13
N ALA A 119 12.07 8.74 12.00
CA ALA A 119 11.02 7.72 11.98
C ALA A 119 11.33 6.59 12.95
N ARG A 120 10.29 6.16 13.69
CA ARG A 120 10.36 5.00 14.60
C ARG A 120 10.88 3.78 13.85
N SER A 121 11.60 2.94 14.57
CA SER A 121 12.13 1.65 14.10
C SER A 121 12.21 0.71 15.30
N GLU A 122 11.81 -0.54 15.13
CA GLU A 122 12.05 -1.60 16.13
C GLU A 122 13.45 -2.21 15.97
N LEU A 123 14.13 -1.91 14.87
CA LEU A 123 15.50 -2.33 14.60
C LEU A 123 16.49 -1.40 15.30
N ARG A 124 17.52 -2.01 15.89
CA ARG A 124 18.66 -1.24 16.42
C ARG A 124 19.43 -0.58 15.29
N GLU A 125 20.07 0.54 15.59
CA GLU A 125 20.78 1.38 14.61
C GLU A 125 21.85 0.60 13.82
N GLU A 126 22.57 -0.30 14.50
CA GLU A 126 23.59 -1.14 13.88
C GLU A 126 23.02 -2.19 12.91
N PHE A 127 21.73 -2.50 13.00
CA PHE A 127 21.06 -3.54 12.21
C PHE A 127 20.05 -2.99 11.19
N ARG A 128 19.93 -1.67 11.06
CA ARG A 128 19.05 -1.04 10.07
C ARG A 128 19.83 -0.29 8.99
N GLU A 129 19.18 -0.13 7.86
CA GLU A 129 19.62 0.74 6.76
C GLU A 129 18.41 1.49 6.19
N ARG A 130 18.70 2.59 5.48
CA ARG A 130 17.68 3.36 4.79
C ARG A 130 17.21 2.63 3.55
N GLN A 131 15.89 2.49 3.40
CA GLN A 131 15.30 2.13 2.12
C GLN A 131 15.22 3.39 1.25
N SER A 132 15.33 3.23 -0.09
CA SER A 132 15.05 4.35 -1.00
C SER A 132 13.62 4.86 -0.81
N GLY A 133 13.48 6.17 -0.81
CA GLY A 133 12.24 6.86 -0.43
C GLY A 133 12.07 7.04 1.07
N GLY A 134 12.98 6.53 1.89
CA GLY A 134 12.95 6.68 3.35
C GLY A 134 12.36 5.48 4.08
N GLY A 135 12.32 5.61 5.40
CA GLY A 135 12.01 4.50 6.31
C GLY A 135 13.21 3.58 6.55
N TRP A 136 13.05 2.66 7.48
CA TRP A 136 14.09 1.74 7.92
C TRP A 136 13.77 0.31 7.51
N VAL A 137 14.80 -0.45 7.13
CA VAL A 137 14.70 -1.89 6.87
C VAL A 137 15.88 -2.60 7.52
N ALA A 138 15.75 -3.91 7.76
CA ALA A 138 16.86 -4.71 8.25
C ALA A 138 18.02 -4.67 7.24
N ARG A 139 19.23 -4.47 7.76
CA ARG A 139 20.44 -4.40 6.93
C ARG A 139 20.61 -5.67 6.10
N GLY A 140 20.77 -5.51 4.79
CA GLY A 140 20.91 -6.64 3.86
C GLY A 140 19.59 -7.28 3.43
N CYS A 141 18.45 -6.76 3.89
CA CYS A 141 17.11 -7.14 3.41
C CYS A 141 16.54 -6.15 2.40
N SER A 142 17.38 -5.34 1.73
CA SER A 142 16.94 -4.38 0.71
C SER A 142 15.90 -5.03 -0.21
N ALA A 143 14.67 -4.50 -0.17
CA ALA A 143 13.56 -4.99 -0.99
C ALA A 143 14.03 -5.01 -2.45
N LYS A 144 13.80 -6.13 -3.15
CA LYS A 144 14.17 -6.28 -4.57
C LYS A 144 13.74 -5.03 -5.32
N SER A 145 14.69 -4.33 -5.91
CA SER A 145 14.43 -3.18 -6.78
C SER A 145 13.62 -3.68 -7.97
N THR A 146 12.32 -3.43 -7.96
CA THR A 146 11.51 -3.54 -9.17
C THR A 146 11.76 -2.27 -9.98
N SER A 147 12.74 -2.39 -10.88
CA SER A 147 12.96 -1.50 -12.02
C SER A 147 11.72 -1.37 -12.89
#